data_AF-A0A926RKG1-F1
#
_entry.id   AF-A0A926RKG1-F1
#
_cell.length_a   1.000
_cell.length_b   1.000
_cell.length_c   1.000
_cell.angle_alpha   90.00
_cell.angle_beta   90.00
_cell.angle_gamma   90.00
#
_symmetry.space_group_name_H-M   'P 1'
#
loop_
_entity.id
_entity.type
_entity.pdbx_description
1 polymer ?
#
loop_
_entity_poly.entity_id
_entity_poly.type
_entity_poly.pdbx_seq_one_letter_code
_entity_poly.pdbx_strand_id
1 'polypeptide(L)'
;MLYFAYGSNLHHFQMKKRCKDSLFIKKINLKNFRLTFRSKYKAADIEHKKNSFVPGGLFEISKNDEKKLDIYEDYPNLYKKYYFNYYGKKVMTYTMVKKSMFRFPTERYLNIVTKGYKNCELDLRYLKKALQNK
;
A
#
# COMPACT_ATOMS: atom_id res chain seq x y z
N MET A 1 -7.27 2.89 14.53
CA MET A 1 -7.27 3.72 13.30
C MET A 1 -7.32 2.80 12.09
N LEU A 2 -8.02 3.18 11.02
CA LEU A 2 -8.07 2.38 9.80
C LEU A 2 -6.91 2.73 8.86
N TYR A 3 -6.21 1.70 8.39
CA TYR A 3 -5.07 1.79 7.49
C TYR A 3 -5.30 0.95 6.24
N PHE A 4 -5.06 1.55 5.06
CA PHE A 4 -5.12 0.88 3.78
C PHE A 4 -3.72 0.60 3.25
N ALA A 5 -3.40 -0.69 3.10
CA ALA A 5 -2.17 -1.17 2.52
C ALA A 5 -2.40 -1.63 1.06
N TYR A 6 -1.48 -1.28 0.16
CA TYR A 6 -1.52 -1.68 -1.25
C TYR A 6 -0.19 -2.29 -1.75
N GLY A 7 0.84 -2.29 -0.90
CA GLY A 7 2.21 -2.74 -1.23
C GLY A 7 2.69 -3.87 -0.32
N SER A 8 3.93 -3.78 0.16
CA SER A 8 4.56 -4.81 1.00
C SER A 8 3.82 -5.07 2.32
N ASN A 9 3.12 -4.08 2.86
CA ASN A 9 2.31 -4.21 4.09
C ASN A 9 1.06 -5.10 3.91
N LEU A 10 0.74 -5.54 2.69
CA LEU A 10 -0.26 -6.60 2.46
C LEU A 10 0.20 -7.96 2.99
N HIS A 11 1.51 -8.18 3.14
CA HIS A 11 2.05 -9.43 3.64
C HIS A 11 1.83 -9.53 5.16
N HIS A 12 0.88 -10.37 5.59
CA HIS A 12 0.42 -10.42 6.99
C HIS A 12 1.56 -10.64 7.98
N PHE A 13 2.52 -11.53 7.68
CA PHE A 13 3.66 -11.78 8.57
C PHE A 13 4.58 -10.55 8.70
N GLN A 14 4.77 -9.77 7.63
CA GLN A 14 5.57 -8.55 7.72
C GLN A 14 4.80 -7.44 8.44
N MET A 15 3.50 -7.32 8.16
CA MET A 15 2.63 -6.39 8.85
C MET A 15 2.63 -6.66 10.35
N LYS A 16 2.47 -7.91 10.78
CA LYS A 16 2.47 -8.29 12.20
C LYS A 16 3.82 -8.06 12.88
N LYS A 17 4.94 -8.23 12.16
CA LYS A 17 6.28 -7.95 12.68
C LYS A 17 6.49 -6.45 12.94
N ARG A 18 5.96 -5.58 12.06
CA ARG A 18 6.05 -4.11 12.20
C ARG A 18 5.02 -3.58 13.21
N CYS A 19 3.79 -4.05 13.06
CA CYS A 19 2.60 -3.60 13.76
C CYS A 19 1.99 -4.78 14.51
N LYS A 20 2.37 -4.96 15.78
CA LYS A 20 1.96 -6.12 16.57
C LYS A 20 0.46 -6.12 16.84
N ASP A 21 -0.15 -4.93 16.96
CA ASP A 21 -1.57 -4.78 17.26
C ASP A 21 -2.41 -4.77 15.98
N SER A 22 -1.78 -4.90 14.80
CA SER A 22 -2.49 -4.87 13.53
C SER A 22 -3.45 -6.05 13.38
N LEU A 23 -4.65 -5.74 12.89
CA LEU A 23 -5.71 -6.70 12.55
C LEU A 23 -6.14 -6.48 11.10
N PHE A 24 -6.10 -7.53 10.28
CA PHE A 24 -6.69 -7.48 8.95
C PHE A 24 -8.21 -7.55 9.07
N ILE A 25 -8.91 -6.59 8.46
CA ILE A 25 -10.37 -6.54 8.47
C ILE A 25 -10.93 -7.18 7.20
N LYS A 26 -10.56 -6.63 6.03
CA LYS A 26 -11.04 -7.08 4.71
C LYS A 26 -10.28 -6.42 3.56
N LYS A 27 -10.45 -6.94 2.35
CA LYS A 27 -10.04 -6.24 1.12
C LYS A 27 -11.00 -5.11 0.76
N ILE A 28 -10.46 -3.99 0.28
CA ILE A 28 -11.22 -2.83 -0.21
C ILE A 28 -10.57 -2.27 -1.48
N ASN A 29 -11.32 -1.44 -2.22
CA ASN A 29 -10.84 -0.78 -3.44
C ASN A 29 -10.73 0.72 -3.23
N LEU A 30 -9.54 1.28 -3.46
CA LEU A 30 -9.31 2.72 -3.48
C LEU A 30 -9.61 3.26 -4.89
N LYS A 31 -10.70 4.02 -5.04
CA LYS A 31 -11.16 4.58 -6.32
C LYS A 31 -10.34 5.80 -6.75
N ASN A 32 -10.23 6.00 -8.07
CA ASN A 32 -9.49 7.09 -8.73
C ASN A 32 -7.97 7.06 -8.53
N PHE A 33 -7.42 5.87 -8.30
CA PHE A 33 -5.98 5.64 -8.19
C PHE A 33 -5.53 4.48 -9.08
N ARG A 34 -4.23 4.46 -9.37
CA ARG A 34 -3.53 3.30 -9.94
C ARG A 34 -2.30 2.96 -9.11
N LEU A 35 -1.95 1.68 -9.09
CA LEU A 35 -0.71 1.18 -8.50
C LEU A 35 0.45 1.38 -9.49
N THR A 36 1.59 1.80 -8.98
CA THR A 36 2.82 2.02 -9.74
C THR A 36 4.03 1.64 -8.88
N PHE A 37 5.21 1.48 -9.49
CA PHE A 37 6.47 1.25 -8.78
C PHE A 37 7.46 2.36 -9.13
N ARG A 38 8.05 3.00 -8.12
CA ARG A 38 8.83 4.24 -8.27
C ARG A 38 9.97 4.28 -7.23
N SER A 39 10.73 5.38 -7.26
CA SER A 39 11.83 5.73 -6.33
C SER A 39 13.15 4.95 -6.51
N LYS A 40 14.19 5.38 -5.79
CA LYS A 40 15.48 4.67 -5.70
C LYS A 40 15.28 3.23 -5.19
N TYR A 41 14.31 3.03 -4.30
CA TYR A 41 13.98 1.76 -3.67
C TYR A 41 13.11 0.85 -4.53
N LYS A 42 12.61 1.33 -5.68
CA LYS A 42 11.73 0.56 -6.59
C LYS A 42 10.48 0.01 -5.86
N ALA A 43 9.92 0.83 -4.97
CA ALA A 43 8.83 0.47 -4.07
C ALA A 43 7.46 0.82 -4.66
N ALA A 44 6.40 0.22 -4.12
CA ALA A 44 5.02 0.47 -4.54
C ALA A 44 4.56 1.88 -4.14
N ASP A 45 3.87 2.56 -5.04
CA ASP A 45 3.22 3.84 -4.80
C ASP A 45 1.84 3.85 -5.49
N ILE A 46 1.01 4.79 -5.08
CA ILE A 46 -0.27 5.08 -5.72
C ILE A 46 -0.26 6.49 -6.30
N GLU A 47 -0.90 6.65 -7.45
CA GLU A 47 -1.08 7.94 -8.10
C GLU A 47 -2.51 8.08 -8.62
N HIS A 48 -2.97 9.32 -8.71
CA HIS A 48 -4.31 9.61 -9.18
C HIS A 48 -4.48 9.17 -10.64
N LYS A 49 -5.53 8.39 -10.91
CA LYS A 49 -5.97 8.02 -12.25
C LYS A 49 -7.49 7.92 -12.24
N LYS A 50 -8.17 8.82 -12.96
CA LYS A 50 -9.64 8.77 -13.12
C LYS A 50 -10.08 7.42 -13.69
N ASN A 51 -11.23 6.93 -13.25
CA ASN A 51 -11.84 5.67 -13.71
C ASN A 51 -10.95 4.43 -13.49
N SER A 52 -10.09 4.47 -12.47
CA SER A 52 -9.23 3.37 -12.05
C SER A 52 -9.42 3.10 -10.56
N PHE A 53 -8.96 1.95 -10.09
CA PHE A 53 -8.88 1.67 -8.67
C PHE A 53 -7.67 0.81 -8.32
N VAL A 54 -7.31 0.83 -7.04
CA VAL A 54 -6.26 -0.01 -6.46
C VAL A 54 -6.89 -0.94 -5.44
N PRO A 55 -6.84 -2.26 -5.64
CA PRO A 55 -7.22 -3.21 -4.59
C PRO A 55 -6.17 -3.21 -3.49
N GLY A 56 -6.61 -3.30 -2.24
CA GLY A 56 -5.71 -3.38 -1.09
C GLY A 56 -6.40 -3.93 0.15
N GLY A 57 -5.61 -4.09 1.21
CA GLY A 57 -6.06 -4.60 2.50
C GLY A 57 -6.40 -3.46 3.45
N LEU A 58 -7.55 -3.55 4.10
CA LEU A 58 -7.94 -2.68 5.21
C LEU A 58 -7.52 -3.34 6.52
N PHE A 59 -6.71 -2.63 7.28
CA PHE A 59 -6.22 -3.02 8.59
C PHE A 59 -6.73 -2.06 9.65
N GLU A 60 -6.97 -2.57 10.84
CA GLU A 60 -7.03 -1.76 12.05
C GLU A 60 -5.65 -1.74 12.70
N ILE A 61 -5.18 -0.54 13.06
CA ILE A 61 -3.89 -0.32 13.71
C ILE A 61 -4.04 0.59 14.94
N SER A 62 -3.19 0.38 15.93
CA SER A 62 -3.08 1.24 17.12
C SER A 62 -2.31 2.53 16.80
N LYS A 63 -2.38 3.54 17.69
CA LYS A 63 -1.55 4.75 17.57
C LYS A 63 -0.05 4.44 17.64
N ASN A 64 0.34 3.38 18.33
CA ASN A 64 1.73 2.94 18.42
C ASN A 64 2.19 2.32 17.09
N ASP A 65 1.33 1.52 16.47
CA ASP A 65 1.58 0.94 15.15
C ASP A 65 1.71 2.03 14.07
N GLU A 66 0.90 3.09 14.14
CA GLU A 66 1.05 4.27 13.27
C GLU A 66 2.44 4.89 13.38
N LYS A 67 2.95 5.14 14.59
CA LYS A 67 4.30 5.70 14.80
C LYS A 67 5.39 4.82 14.19
N LYS A 68 5.25 3.49 14.30
CA LYS A 68 6.20 2.54 13.68
C LYS A 68 6.13 2.56 12.17
N LEU A 69 4.93 2.68 11.59
CA LEU A 69 4.76 2.85 10.16
C LEU A 69 5.37 4.17 9.68
N ASP A 70 5.19 5.26 10.42
CA ASP A 70 5.77 6.56 10.07
C ASP A 70 7.31 6.49 9.97
N ILE A 71 7.96 5.80 10.90
CA ILE A 71 9.42 5.55 10.84
C ILE A 71 9.76 4.66 9.64
N TYR A 72 8.98 3.60 9.39
CA TYR A 72 9.25 2.63 8.32
C TYR A 72 9.09 3.22 6.92
N GLU A 73 8.09 4.07 6.72
CA GLU A 73 7.77 4.71 5.45
C GLU A 73 8.57 6.01 5.24
N ASP A 74 9.50 6.34 6.14
CA ASP A 74 10.29 7.58 6.15
C ASP A 74 9.39 8.82 5.98
N TYR A 75 8.33 8.88 6.78
CA TYR A 75 7.39 10.00 6.81
C TYR A 75 8.01 11.20 7.54
N PRO A 76 7.91 12.44 7.01
CA PRO A 76 7.20 12.85 5.79
C PRO A 76 8.10 12.98 4.54
N ASN A 77 9.31 12.44 4.53
CA ASN A 77 10.31 12.68 3.48
C ASN A 77 10.04 11.86 2.22
N LEU A 78 9.92 10.54 2.35
CA LEU A 78 9.71 9.63 1.23
C LEU A 78 8.22 9.48 0.91
N TYR A 79 7.41 9.24 1.93
CA TYR A 79 5.95 9.14 1.84
C TYR A 79 5.26 10.21 2.69
N LYS A 80 4.09 10.64 2.23
CA LYS A 80 3.13 11.47 2.99
C LYS A 80 1.85 10.68 3.27
N LYS A 81 1.16 11.05 4.35
CA LYS A 81 -0.15 10.50 4.69
C LYS A 81 -1.21 11.05 3.74
N TYR A 82 -2.06 10.15 3.25
CA TYR A 82 -3.24 10.46 2.47
C TYR A 82 -4.44 9.86 3.19
N TYR A 83 -5.51 10.65 3.32
CA TYR A 83 -6.73 10.22 3.98
C TYR A 83 -7.88 10.23 2.98
N PHE A 84 -8.67 9.16 2.99
CA PHE A 84 -9.88 9.06 2.20
C PHE A 84 -11.04 8.55 3.06
N ASN A 85 -12.26 8.76 2.58
CA ASN A 85 -13.45 8.28 3.24
C ASN A 85 -13.87 6.93 2.65
N TYR A 86 -14.11 5.95 3.51
CA TYR A 86 -14.62 4.63 3.16
C TYR A 86 -15.86 4.35 4.01
N TYR A 87 -17.05 4.44 3.41
CA TYR A 87 -18.35 4.25 4.08
C TYR A 87 -18.49 5.07 5.38
N GLY A 88 -18.15 6.36 5.32
CA GLY A 88 -18.25 7.28 6.47
C GLY A 88 -17.07 7.19 7.45
N LYS A 89 -16.14 6.24 7.27
CA LYS A 89 -14.93 6.11 8.09
C LYS A 89 -13.71 6.66 7.39
N LYS A 90 -12.93 7.47 8.10
CA LYS A 90 -11.64 7.99 7.61
C LYS A 90 -10.59 6.86 7.62
N VAL A 91 -9.96 6.64 6.48
CA VAL A 91 -8.90 5.63 6.28
C VAL A 91 -7.62 6.33 5.86
N MET A 92 -6.51 5.97 6.50
CA MET A 92 -5.18 6.47 6.18
C MET A 92 -4.47 5.53 5.21
N THR A 93 -3.68 6.08 4.30
CA THR A 93 -2.67 5.36 3.54
C THR A 93 -1.45 6.25 3.30
N TYR A 94 -0.37 5.69 2.76
CA TYR A 94 0.84 6.43 2.43
C TYR A 94 0.94 6.61 0.91
N THR A 95 1.44 7.75 0.45
CA THR A 95 1.74 7.99 -0.97
C THR A 95 3.07 8.74 -1.09
N MET A 96 3.90 8.43 -2.09
CA MET A 96 5.22 9.06 -2.20
C MET A 96 5.09 10.58 -2.40
N VAL A 97 6.00 11.34 -1.80
CA VAL A 97 6.07 12.81 -1.96
C VAL A 97 6.53 13.15 -3.37
N LYS A 98 7.64 12.57 -3.82
CA LYS A 98 8.21 12.79 -5.15
C LYS A 98 7.79 11.69 -6.13
N LYS A 99 6.95 12.04 -7.11
CA LYS A 99 6.46 11.13 -8.15
C LYS A 99 7.47 10.92 -9.29
N SER A 100 8.62 10.31 -8.96
CA SER A 100 9.65 9.92 -9.93
C SER A 100 9.12 8.94 -10.98
N MET A 101 9.78 8.81 -12.14
CA MET A 101 9.36 7.89 -13.20
C MET A 101 9.22 6.44 -12.71
N PHE A 102 8.44 5.66 -13.46
CA PHE A 102 8.24 4.24 -13.19
C PHE A 102 9.59 3.50 -13.16
N ARG A 103 9.75 2.60 -12.18
CA ARG A 103 10.89 1.70 -12.09
C ARG A 103 10.41 0.32 -11.68
N PHE A 104 10.87 -0.70 -12.39
CA PHE A 104 10.55 -2.08 -12.06
C PHE A 104 11.03 -2.44 -10.65
N PRO A 105 10.17 -3.06 -9.81
CA PRO A 105 10.56 -3.56 -8.49
C PRO A 105 11.61 -4.66 -8.63
N THR A 106 12.37 -4.89 -7.56
CA THR A 106 13.21 -6.09 -7.48
C THR A 106 12.33 -7.34 -7.38
N GLU A 107 12.81 -8.48 -7.86
CA GLU A 107 12.09 -9.74 -7.76
C GLU A 107 11.76 -10.09 -6.30
N ARG A 108 12.70 -9.86 -5.38
CA ARG A 108 12.49 -10.03 -3.93
C ARG A 108 11.32 -9.19 -3.42
N TYR A 109 11.24 -7.91 -3.81
CA TYR A 109 10.14 -7.04 -3.39
C TYR A 109 8.81 -7.47 -4.01
N LEU A 110 8.82 -7.80 -5.32
CA LEU A 110 7.63 -8.27 -6.02
C LEU A 110 7.08 -9.56 -5.42
N ASN A 111 7.94 -10.49 -5.01
CA ASN A 111 7.54 -11.72 -4.32
C ASN A 111 6.85 -11.44 -2.99
N ILE A 112 7.30 -10.44 -2.22
CA ILE A 112 6.65 -10.02 -0.98
C ILE A 112 5.24 -9.47 -1.26
N VAL A 113 5.12 -8.55 -2.23
CA VAL A 113 3.82 -7.98 -2.61
C VAL A 113 2.88 -9.07 -3.14
N THR A 114 3.40 -10.00 -3.95
CA THR A 114 2.63 -11.13 -4.49
C THR A 114 2.10 -12.04 -3.38
N LYS A 115 2.93 -12.36 -2.37
CA LYS A 115 2.47 -13.10 -1.18
C LYS A 115 1.42 -12.32 -0.39
N GLY A 116 1.57 -11.00 -0.27
CA GLY A 116 0.57 -10.13 0.35
C GLY A 116 -0.76 -10.13 -0.38
N TYR A 117 -0.74 -10.07 -1.71
CA TYR A 117 -1.96 -10.21 -2.52
C TYR A 117 -2.67 -11.54 -2.24
N LYS A 118 -1.92 -12.65 -2.13
CA LYS A 118 -2.49 -13.96 -1.75
C LYS A 118 -3.07 -13.95 -0.33
N ASN A 119 -2.36 -13.37 0.65
CA ASN A 119 -2.84 -13.30 2.04
C ASN A 119 -4.15 -12.50 2.19
N CYS A 120 -4.32 -11.45 1.40
CA CYS A 120 -5.51 -10.61 1.41
C CYS A 120 -6.56 -11.01 0.35
N GLU A 121 -6.38 -12.16 -0.32
CA GLU A 121 -7.23 -12.65 -1.40
C GLU A 121 -7.51 -11.59 -2.50
N LEU A 122 -6.47 -10.85 -2.86
CA LEU A 122 -6.49 -9.86 -3.92
C LEU A 122 -6.15 -10.50 -5.26
N ASP A 123 -6.77 -9.99 -6.31
CA ASP A 123 -6.54 -10.46 -7.66
C ASP A 123 -5.19 -9.97 -8.20
N LEU A 124 -4.29 -10.91 -8.52
CA LEU A 124 -2.96 -10.65 -9.03
C LEU A 124 -2.95 -9.96 -10.40
N ARG A 125 -4.07 -9.95 -11.14
CA ARG A 125 -4.18 -9.22 -12.42
C ARG A 125 -3.90 -7.73 -12.26
N TYR A 126 -4.30 -7.12 -11.13
CA TYR A 126 -4.02 -5.70 -10.87
C TYR A 126 -2.54 -5.43 -10.63
N LEU A 127 -1.85 -6.35 -9.95
CA LEU A 127 -0.39 -6.27 -9.76
C LEU A 127 0.35 -6.41 -11.11
N LYS A 128 -0.06 -7.37 -11.95
CA LYS A 128 0.50 -7.53 -13.31
C LYS A 128 0.26 -6.28 -14.18
N LYS A 129 -0.95 -5.72 -14.13
CA LYS A 129 -1.28 -4.47 -14.84
C LYS A 129 -0.42 -3.29 -14.40
N ALA A 130 -0.06 -3.22 -13.12
CA ALA A 130 0.83 -2.18 -12.61
C ALA A 130 2.26 -2.28 -13.16
N LEU A 131 2.71 -3.49 -13.52
CA LEU A 131 4.04 -3.75 -14.12
C LEU A 131 4.09 -3.52 -15.63
N GLN A 132 2.94 -3.53 -16.31
CA GLN A 132 2.84 -3.35 -17.76
C GLN A 132 2.75 -1.88 -18.20
N ASN A 133 2.57 -0.95 -17.26
CA ASN A 133 2.49 0.48 -17.58
C ASN A 133 3.90 1.02 -17.91
N LYS A 134 4.19 1.13 -19.21
CA LYS A 134 5.19 2.06 -19.74
C LYS A 134 4.63 3.48 -19.72
#